data_AF-A0AAV8S7D3-F1
#
_entry.id   AF-A0AAV8S7D3-F1
#
_cell.length_a   1.000
_cell.length_b   1.000
_cell.length_c   1.000
_cell.angle_alpha   90.00
_cell.angle_beta   90.00
_cell.angle_gamma   90.00
#
_symmetry.space_group_name_H-M   'P 1'
#
loop_
_entity.id
_entity.type
_entity.pdbx_description
1 polymer ?
#
loop_
_entity_poly.entity_id
_entity_poly.type
_entity_poly.pdbx_seq_one_letter_code
_entity_poly.pdbx_strand_id
1 'polypeptide(L)'
;MFNQCSKVNHTCVVLDKLESSHFTILYLATAKSCRAKLTTRLRKNRKKRGHGRIGKHRKRAGGMHHRRILFDKYHPGYLDKVGARYFHKLRNKCYCPTLNVKKLWSMVPDEFKDKVTKDNAPLIDVTQFGYFKLLGKGVLLQNQPVVVKAKPVSRIAEQKIKASGRAVILTA
;
A
#
# COMPACT_ATOMS: atom_id res chain seq x y z
N MET A 1 -2.24 -1.46 18.35
CA MET A 1 -3.44 -1.65 19.18
C MET A 1 -4.29 -0.38 19.11
N PHE A 2 -5.60 -0.54 19.16
CA PHE A 2 -6.62 0.47 18.83
C PHE A 2 -6.41 1.82 19.53
N ASN A 3 -6.31 2.90 18.76
CA ASN A 3 -6.49 4.25 19.29
C ASN A 3 -7.92 4.71 18.95
N GLN A 4 -8.85 4.44 19.87
CA GLN A 4 -10.14 5.13 19.89
C GLN A 4 -9.89 6.62 20.17
N CYS A 5 -10.17 7.45 19.17
CA CYS A 5 -10.21 8.91 19.30
C CYS A 5 -11.60 9.31 19.82
N SER A 6 -11.76 9.38 21.15
CA SER A 6 -12.96 9.95 21.77
C SER A 6 -12.94 11.47 21.60
N LYS A 7 -13.83 11.99 20.75
CA LYS A 7 -14.06 13.43 20.56
C LYS A 7 -14.71 14.03 21.81
N VAL A 8 -13.93 14.76 22.60
CA VAL A 8 -14.45 15.79 23.49
C VAL A 8 -13.64 17.05 23.23
N ASN A 9 -14.32 18.07 22.70
CA ASN A 9 -13.88 19.47 22.60
C ASN A 9 -12.46 19.72 22.03
N HIS A 10 -12.33 19.61 20.71
CA HIS A 10 -11.39 20.37 19.86
C HIS A 10 -9.87 20.44 20.23
N THR A 11 -9.35 19.53 21.05
CA THR A 11 -7.91 19.37 21.28
C THR A 11 -7.45 17.96 20.93
N CYS A 12 -6.62 17.82 19.88
CA CYS A 12 -5.84 16.59 19.69
C CYS A 12 -4.53 16.75 20.47
N VAL A 13 -4.40 16.01 21.57
CA VAL A 13 -3.12 15.85 22.27
C VAL A 13 -2.40 14.69 21.58
N VAL A 14 -1.26 14.96 20.94
CA VAL A 14 -0.34 13.91 20.49
C VAL A 14 0.77 13.82 21.54
N LEU A 15 0.81 12.70 22.24
CA LEU A 15 1.88 12.35 23.18
C LEU A 15 2.98 11.63 22.40
N ASP A 16 4.01 12.36 21.97
CA ASP A 16 5.23 11.74 21.46
C ASP A 16 6.18 11.46 22.64
N LYS A 17 6.55 10.18 22.82
CA LYS A 17 7.60 9.78 23.76
C LYS A 17 8.96 10.09 23.14
N LEU A 18 9.76 10.93 23.80
CA LEU A 18 11.20 10.98 23.61
C LEU A 18 11.87 10.50 24.90
N GLU A 19 12.53 9.35 24.83
CA GLU A 19 13.41 8.84 25.88
C GLU A 19 14.67 9.71 25.95
N SER A 20 14.90 10.36 27.08
CA SER A 20 16.24 10.51 27.65
C SER A 20 16.14 10.84 29.14
N SER A 21 17.05 10.21 29.88
CA SER A 21 17.24 10.22 31.33
C SER A 21 17.41 11.61 31.95
N HIS A 22 16.90 11.72 33.19
CA HIS A 22 17.12 12.76 34.22
C HIS A 22 16.11 13.92 34.32
N PHE A 23 15.31 13.83 35.40
CA PHE A 23 14.80 14.87 36.31
C PHE A 23 14.23 16.20 35.74
N THR A 24 13.04 16.53 36.26
CA THR A 24 12.21 17.74 36.05
C THR A 24 11.43 17.80 34.73
N ILE A 25 10.21 17.24 34.75
CA ILE A 25 9.24 17.38 33.66
C ILE A 25 8.50 18.72 33.84
N LEU A 26 9.06 19.79 33.27
CA LEU A 26 8.34 21.04 33.02
C LEU A 26 7.54 20.86 31.73
N TYR A 27 6.27 20.49 31.85
CA TYR A 27 5.34 20.43 30.71
C TYR A 27 5.04 21.85 30.20
N LEU A 28 5.84 22.35 29.25
CA LEU A 28 5.47 23.52 28.46
C LEU A 28 4.39 23.11 27.46
N ALA A 29 3.13 23.28 27.86
CA ALA A 29 1.98 23.14 26.99
C ALA A 29 1.97 24.28 25.95
N THR A 30 2.67 24.08 24.83
CA THR A 30 2.57 25.00 23.70
C THR A 30 1.25 24.75 22.97
N ALA A 31 0.28 25.63 23.20
CA ALA A 31 -0.99 25.64 22.48
C ALA A 31 -0.75 25.99 21.00
N LYS A 32 -0.54 24.99 20.14
CA LYS A 32 -0.62 25.19 18.69
C LYS A 32 -2.07 25.47 18.32
N SER A 33 -2.39 26.74 18.10
CA SER A 33 -3.64 27.17 17.46
C SER A 33 -3.79 26.45 16.12
N CYS A 34 -4.66 25.44 16.06
CA CYS A 34 -5.16 24.91 14.80
C CYS A 34 -6.11 25.95 14.17
N ARG A 35 -5.53 26.97 13.53
CA ARG A 35 -6.25 27.93 12.70
C ARG A 35 -6.91 27.13 11.56
N ALA A 36 -8.22 26.94 11.63
CA ALA A 36 -8.96 26.36 10.52
C ALA A 36 -8.67 27.18 9.26
N LYS A 37 -7.99 26.53 8.30
CA LYS A 37 -7.74 27.04 6.94
C LYS A 37 -9.09 27.21 6.23
N LEU A 38 -9.67 28.40 6.31
CA LEU A 38 -10.54 29.03 5.30
C LEU A 38 -10.84 30.47 5.75
N THR A 39 -10.56 31.43 4.87
CA THR A 39 -10.37 32.87 5.15
C THR A 39 -11.65 33.68 5.39
N THR A 40 -12.68 33.15 6.05
CA THR A 40 -14.03 33.71 5.87
C THR A 40 -14.80 34.09 7.12
N ARG A 41 -14.33 33.78 8.34
CA ARG A 41 -15.18 33.94 9.53
C ARG A 41 -15.25 35.37 10.10
N LEU A 42 -14.16 36.15 10.07
CA LEU A 42 -14.09 37.47 10.75
C LEU A 42 -14.27 38.70 9.83
N ARG A 43 -14.64 38.54 8.55
CA ARG A 43 -14.67 39.66 7.57
C ARG A 43 -16.08 39.95 7.04
N LYS A 44 -16.49 41.22 7.03
CA LYS A 44 -17.79 41.74 6.54
C LYS A 44 -18.11 41.35 5.08
N ASN A 45 -17.09 41.08 4.25
CA ASN A 45 -17.20 40.62 2.85
C ASN A 45 -17.12 39.10 2.64
N ARG A 46 -17.37 38.31 3.69
CA ARG A 46 -17.79 36.90 3.63
C ARG A 46 -18.78 36.59 2.50
N LYS A 47 -19.72 37.52 2.24
CA LYS A 47 -20.94 37.31 1.46
C LYS A 47 -20.74 37.06 -0.06
N LYS A 48 -19.51 37.17 -0.59
CA LYS A 48 -19.27 37.13 -2.06
C LYS A 48 -18.01 36.32 -2.49
N ARG A 49 -17.31 35.61 -1.60
CA ARG A 49 -15.91 35.22 -1.86
C ARG A 49 -15.67 33.72 -1.65
N GLY A 50 -15.10 32.99 -2.59
CA GLY A 50 -14.20 33.41 -3.68
C GLY A 50 -14.61 32.93 -5.07
N HIS A 51 -15.85 33.16 -5.49
CA HIS A 51 -16.38 32.71 -6.80
C HIS A 51 -16.86 33.86 -7.69
N GLY A 52 -16.41 35.09 -7.41
CA GLY A 52 -16.79 36.30 -8.13
C GLY A 52 -18.24 36.74 -7.87
N ARG A 53 -18.57 37.99 -8.25
CA ARG A 53 -19.94 38.56 -8.09
C ARG A 53 -20.90 38.11 -9.19
N ILE A 54 -20.38 37.90 -10.40
CA ILE A 54 -21.14 37.66 -11.66
C ILE A 54 -21.25 36.15 -11.92
N GLY A 55 -20.11 35.50 -12.17
CA GLY A 55 -20.00 34.06 -12.42
C GLY A 55 -20.10 33.19 -11.18
N LYS A 56 -20.85 33.63 -10.16
CA LYS A 56 -21.02 33.04 -8.83
C LYS A 56 -20.95 31.51 -8.87
N HIS A 57 -20.54 30.90 -7.76
CA HIS A 57 -20.53 29.44 -7.65
C HIS A 57 -21.91 28.85 -7.98
N ARG A 58 -22.00 28.11 -9.08
CA ARG A 58 -23.20 27.43 -9.55
C ARG A 58 -22.89 25.97 -9.81
N LYS A 59 -23.90 25.11 -9.67
CA LYS A 59 -23.80 23.66 -9.93
C LYS A 59 -23.73 23.40 -11.44
N ARG A 60 -23.04 22.33 -11.87
CA ARG A 60 -22.91 21.94 -13.28
C ARG A 60 -22.99 20.42 -13.47
N ALA A 61 -23.72 19.96 -14.50
CA ALA A 61 -23.83 18.57 -14.98
C ALA A 61 -23.58 18.54 -16.51
N GLY A 62 -23.14 17.43 -17.13
CA GLY A 62 -23.03 17.33 -18.60
C GLY A 62 -21.74 16.72 -19.17
N GLY A 63 -21.42 15.49 -18.77
CA GLY A 63 -20.19 14.79 -19.19
C GLY A 63 -20.04 14.56 -20.69
N MET A 64 -21.13 14.17 -21.38
CA MET A 64 -21.11 13.80 -22.81
C MET A 64 -21.24 14.99 -23.79
N HIS A 65 -21.70 16.14 -23.30
CA HIS A 65 -21.95 17.31 -24.14
C HIS A 65 -20.87 18.37 -23.88
N HIS A 66 -21.19 19.43 -23.14
CA HIS A 66 -20.28 20.56 -22.95
C HIS A 66 -19.06 20.26 -22.06
N ARG A 67 -19.01 19.14 -21.32
CA ARG A 67 -17.80 18.65 -20.64
C ARG A 67 -17.11 17.49 -21.35
N ARG A 68 -17.52 17.16 -22.58
CA ARG A 68 -16.95 16.08 -23.38
C ARG A 68 -15.44 16.19 -23.52
N ILE A 69 -14.93 17.39 -23.81
CA ILE A 69 -13.49 17.65 -23.97
C ILE A 69 -12.70 17.23 -22.71
N LEU A 70 -13.27 17.43 -21.51
CA LEU A 70 -12.61 17.03 -20.26
C LEU A 70 -12.58 15.51 -20.10
N PHE A 71 -13.67 14.82 -20.44
CA PHE A 71 -13.75 13.36 -20.36
C PHE A 71 -12.90 12.68 -21.43
N ASP A 72 -12.92 13.17 -22.67
CA ASP A 72 -12.14 12.61 -23.77
C ASP A 72 -10.63 12.79 -23.53
N LYS A 73 -10.22 13.91 -22.89
CA LYS A 73 -8.80 14.21 -22.63
C LYS A 73 -8.22 13.49 -21.40
N TYR A 74 -8.96 13.45 -20.29
CA TYR A 74 -8.43 12.96 -19.01
C TYR A 74 -8.98 11.60 -18.58
N HIS A 75 -10.09 11.16 -19.18
CA HIS A 75 -10.79 9.93 -18.81
C HIS A 75 -11.20 9.11 -20.05
N PRO A 76 -10.25 8.72 -20.92
CA PRO A 76 -10.57 7.88 -22.06
C PRO A 76 -11.16 6.53 -21.58
N GLY A 77 -12.25 6.09 -22.21
CA GLY A 77 -12.95 4.84 -21.88
C GLY A 77 -13.95 4.92 -20.71
N TYR A 78 -14.28 6.11 -20.20
CA TYR A 78 -15.21 6.26 -19.08
C TYR A 78 -16.68 5.91 -19.43
N LEU A 79 -17.11 6.16 -20.67
CA LEU A 79 -18.51 6.00 -21.09
C LEU A 79 -18.84 4.61 -21.63
N ASP A 80 -17.82 3.86 -22.04
CA ASP A 80 -17.98 2.63 -22.80
C ASP A 80 -18.16 1.41 -21.89
N LYS A 81 -18.79 0.35 -22.41
CA LYS A 81 -18.89 -0.95 -21.77
C LYS A 81 -17.82 -1.88 -22.33
N VAL A 82 -16.98 -2.46 -21.47
CA VAL A 82 -15.87 -3.33 -21.88
C VAL A 82 -15.95 -4.68 -21.17
N GLY A 83 -15.74 -5.76 -21.92
CA GLY A 83 -15.58 -7.12 -21.41
C GLY A 83 -16.87 -7.82 -20.99
N ALA A 84 -16.72 -9.02 -20.41
CA ALA A 84 -17.83 -9.85 -19.95
C ALA A 84 -18.24 -9.54 -18.50
N ARG A 85 -19.54 -9.69 -18.19
CA ARG A 85 -20.04 -9.59 -16.80
C ARG A 85 -19.70 -10.86 -16.02
N TYR A 86 -19.19 -10.72 -14.80
CA TYR A 86 -19.01 -11.83 -13.87
C TYR A 86 -20.06 -11.76 -12.76
N PHE A 87 -21.11 -12.59 -12.86
CA PHE A 87 -22.16 -12.67 -11.86
C PHE A 87 -21.66 -13.33 -10.57
N HIS A 88 -22.13 -12.85 -9.41
CA HIS A 88 -21.73 -13.34 -8.08
C HIS A 88 -20.19 -13.47 -7.90
N LYS A 89 -19.47 -12.37 -8.14
CA LYS A 89 -18.01 -12.33 -8.03
C LYS A 89 -17.54 -12.49 -6.58
N LEU A 90 -17.08 -13.68 -6.22
CA LEU A 90 -16.41 -13.96 -4.95
C LEU A 90 -14.93 -13.57 -5.03
N ARG A 91 -14.52 -12.51 -4.32
CA ARG A 91 -13.14 -12.00 -4.35
C ARG A 91 -12.12 -12.98 -3.76
N ASN A 92 -12.55 -13.84 -2.84
CA ASN A 92 -11.68 -14.81 -2.17
C ASN A 92 -11.10 -15.85 -3.14
N LYS A 93 -11.84 -16.23 -4.18
CA LYS A 93 -11.37 -17.17 -5.22
C LYS A 93 -10.26 -16.57 -6.09
N CYS A 94 -10.21 -15.25 -6.22
CA CYS A 94 -9.19 -14.54 -6.99
C CYS A 94 -8.04 -14.03 -6.12
N TYR A 95 -8.01 -14.37 -4.83
CA TYR A 95 -6.99 -13.89 -3.91
C TYR A 95 -5.67 -14.66 -4.12
N CYS A 96 -4.73 -14.01 -4.81
CA CYS A 96 -3.42 -14.57 -5.13
C CYS A 96 -2.32 -13.50 -4.93
N PRO A 97 -1.95 -13.17 -3.68
CA PRO A 97 -0.83 -12.27 -3.40
C PRO A 97 0.46 -12.83 -4.02
N THR A 98 1.21 -11.96 -4.70
CA THR A 98 2.41 -12.33 -5.47
C THR A 98 3.68 -11.95 -4.75
N LEU A 99 4.68 -12.82 -4.83
CA LEU A 99 6.04 -12.59 -4.35
C LEU A 99 7.04 -12.77 -5.49
N ASN A 100 8.02 -11.88 -5.56
CA ASN A 100 9.11 -11.97 -6.53
C ASN A 100 10.32 -12.64 -5.90
N VAL A 101 11.04 -13.40 -6.73
CA VAL A 101 12.30 -14.06 -6.38
C VAL A 101 13.31 -13.12 -5.69
N LYS A 102 13.39 -11.84 -6.10
CA LYS A 102 14.24 -10.81 -5.44
C LYS A 102 14.06 -10.73 -3.91
N LYS A 103 12.83 -10.93 -3.41
CA LYS A 103 12.50 -10.74 -1.99
C LYS A 103 12.66 -12.01 -1.15
N LEU A 104 12.93 -13.17 -1.76
CA LEU A 104 13.04 -14.44 -1.04
C LEU A 104 14.13 -14.41 0.03
N TRP A 105 15.33 -13.90 -0.32
CA TRP A 105 16.45 -13.84 0.64
C TRP A 105 16.18 -12.90 1.82
N SER A 106 15.34 -11.88 1.64
CA SER A 106 14.94 -10.96 2.72
C SER A 106 13.97 -11.58 3.73
N MET A 107 13.31 -12.69 3.39
CA MET A 107 12.40 -13.39 4.30
C MET A 107 13.13 -14.29 5.28
N VAL A 108 14.38 -14.63 4.98
CA VAL A 108 15.22 -15.44 5.85
C VAL A 108 15.80 -14.51 6.93
N PRO A 109 15.65 -14.83 8.23
CA PRO A 109 16.33 -14.11 9.30
C PRO A 109 17.85 -14.28 9.18
N ASP A 110 18.60 -13.26 9.61
CA ASP A 110 20.05 -13.19 9.36
C ASP A 110 20.83 -14.35 10.00
N GLU A 111 20.40 -14.81 11.17
CA GLU A 111 20.98 -15.98 11.86
C GLU A 111 21.00 -17.27 11.04
N PHE A 112 20.04 -17.41 10.12
CA PHE A 112 19.94 -18.57 9.25
C PHE A 112 20.68 -18.37 7.93
N LYS A 113 20.96 -17.11 7.53
CA LYS A 113 21.73 -16.80 6.32
C LYS A 113 23.20 -17.21 6.46
N ASP A 114 23.76 -17.03 7.65
CA ASP A 114 25.17 -17.33 7.92
C ASP A 114 25.45 -18.84 7.97
N LYS A 115 24.41 -19.64 8.24
CA LYS A 115 24.48 -21.11 8.32
C LYS A 115 24.21 -21.79 6.97
N VAL A 116 23.91 -21.03 5.92
CA VAL A 116 23.57 -21.61 4.61
C VAL A 116 24.83 -22.17 3.95
N THR A 117 24.81 -23.48 3.73
CA THR A 117 25.84 -24.20 2.98
C THR A 117 25.24 -24.72 1.68
N LYS A 118 26.06 -25.15 0.72
CA LYS A 118 25.58 -25.75 -0.54
C LYS A 118 24.66 -26.96 -0.31
N ASP A 119 24.84 -27.69 0.79
CA ASP A 119 24.04 -28.88 1.15
C ASP A 119 22.83 -28.54 2.02
N ASN A 120 22.96 -27.59 2.94
CA ASN A 120 21.90 -27.12 3.83
C ASN A 120 21.31 -25.77 3.37
N ALA A 121 20.17 -25.82 2.68
CA ALA A 121 19.44 -24.63 2.24
C ALA A 121 18.20 -24.36 3.11
N PRO A 122 17.88 -23.09 3.37
CA PRO A 122 16.67 -22.72 4.09
C PRO A 122 15.44 -23.08 3.26
N LEU A 123 14.46 -23.66 3.96
CA LEU A 123 13.14 -23.94 3.43
C LEU A 123 12.24 -22.74 3.71
N ILE A 124 11.84 -22.02 2.67
CA ILE A 124 10.94 -20.86 2.79
C ILE A 124 9.53 -21.28 2.42
N ASP A 125 8.63 -21.22 3.39
CA ASP A 125 7.20 -21.36 3.14
C ASP A 125 6.56 -19.99 2.90
N VAL A 126 6.25 -19.73 1.64
CA VAL A 126 5.73 -18.44 1.17
C VAL A 126 4.30 -18.24 1.66
N THR A 127 3.57 -19.33 1.95
CA THR A 127 2.18 -19.30 2.40
C THR A 127 2.04 -18.76 3.83
N GLN A 128 3.03 -19.04 4.69
CA GLN A 128 3.07 -18.54 6.07
C GLN A 128 3.20 -17.01 6.12
N PHE A 129 3.91 -16.44 5.14
CA PHE A 129 4.04 -15.00 4.97
C PHE A 129 2.84 -14.36 4.24
N GLY A 130 1.79 -15.13 3.95
CA GLY A 130 0.57 -14.63 3.30
C GLY A 130 0.72 -14.41 1.80
N TYR A 131 1.70 -15.04 1.14
CA TYR A 131 1.88 -15.00 -0.31
C TYR A 131 1.57 -16.35 -0.93
N PHE A 132 0.97 -16.36 -2.12
CA PHE A 132 0.61 -17.63 -2.79
C PHE A 132 1.45 -17.86 -4.04
N LYS A 133 1.62 -16.82 -4.88
CA LYS A 133 2.24 -16.97 -6.21
C LYS A 133 3.67 -16.46 -6.25
N LEU A 134 4.59 -17.27 -6.76
CA LEU A 134 5.98 -16.87 -7.02
C LEU A 134 6.22 -16.42 -8.47
N LEU A 135 6.88 -15.28 -8.61
CA LEU A 135 7.22 -14.64 -9.88
C LEU A 135 8.73 -14.46 -10.04
N GLY A 136 9.21 -14.58 -11.27
CA GLY A 136 10.64 -14.63 -11.59
C GLY A 136 11.39 -13.29 -11.68
N LYS A 137 10.86 -12.18 -11.13
CA LYS A 137 11.56 -10.88 -11.18
C LYS A 137 12.73 -10.85 -10.18
N GLY A 138 13.90 -10.45 -10.66
CA GLY A 138 15.15 -10.42 -9.89
C GLY A 138 16.09 -11.58 -10.22
N VAL A 139 17.27 -11.56 -9.60
CA VAL A 139 18.31 -12.58 -9.75
C VAL A 139 18.53 -13.23 -8.40
N LEU A 140 18.54 -14.56 -8.36
CA LEU A 140 19.10 -15.31 -7.25
C LEU A 140 20.56 -15.53 -7.56
N LEU A 141 21.43 -15.19 -6.62
CA LEU A 141 22.85 -15.50 -6.72
C LEU A 141 23.03 -17.02 -6.57
N GLN A 142 23.93 -17.61 -7.36
CA GLN A 142 24.22 -19.05 -7.31
C GLN A 142 24.77 -19.49 -5.93
N ASN A 143 25.33 -18.56 -5.16
CA ASN A 143 25.83 -18.80 -3.81
C ASN A 143 24.74 -18.81 -2.72
N GLN A 144 23.48 -18.56 -3.08
CA GLN A 144 22.35 -18.48 -2.14
C GLN A 144 21.29 -19.52 -2.52
N PRO A 145 21.51 -20.80 -2.19
CA PRO A 145 20.53 -21.85 -2.48
C PRO A 145 19.31 -21.69 -1.57
N VAL A 146 18.11 -21.79 -2.13
CA VAL A 146 16.84 -21.70 -1.39
C VAL A 146 15.87 -22.76 -1.89
N VAL A 147 15.23 -23.49 -0.97
CA VAL A 147 14.10 -24.37 -1.29
C VAL A 147 12.81 -23.62 -0.96
N VAL A 148 11.87 -23.56 -1.89
CA VAL A 148 10.67 -22.73 -1.72
C VAL A 148 9.40 -23.57 -1.81
N LYS A 149 8.51 -23.41 -0.82
CA LYS A 149 7.13 -23.92 -0.83
C LYS A 149 6.17 -22.82 -1.26
N ALA A 150 5.40 -23.06 -2.31
CA ALA A 150 4.39 -22.13 -2.82
C ALA A 150 3.24 -22.87 -3.51
N LYS A 151 2.15 -22.15 -3.80
CA LYS A 151 0.98 -22.70 -4.51
C LYS A 151 1.21 -22.69 -6.04
N PRO A 152 1.02 -21.58 -6.78
CA PRO A 152 1.48 -21.48 -8.17
C PRO A 152 2.84 -20.79 -8.30
N VAL A 153 3.67 -21.28 -9.23
CA VAL A 153 4.99 -20.71 -9.54
C VAL A 153 5.09 -20.43 -11.04
N SER A 154 5.70 -19.31 -11.42
CA SER A 154 5.98 -19.00 -12.82
C SER A 154 7.15 -19.85 -13.35
N ARG A 155 7.10 -20.28 -14.62
CA ARG A 155 8.18 -21.04 -15.28
C ARG A 155 9.57 -20.42 -15.10
N ILE A 156 9.68 -19.10 -15.25
CA ILE A 156 10.95 -18.37 -15.11
C ILE A 156 11.48 -18.43 -13.67
N ALA A 157 10.60 -18.39 -12.67
CA ALA A 157 11.00 -18.47 -11.27
C ALA A 157 11.54 -19.86 -10.94
N GLU A 158 10.86 -20.89 -11.42
CA GLU A 158 11.29 -22.29 -11.25
C GLU A 158 12.65 -22.54 -11.91
N GLN A 159 12.86 -22.06 -13.14
CA GLN A 159 14.15 -22.16 -13.83
C GLN A 159 15.28 -21.49 -13.05
N LYS A 160 15.03 -20.31 -12.45
CA LYS A 160 16.03 -19.59 -11.63
C LYS A 160 16.37 -20.33 -10.35
N ILE A 161 15.37 -20.88 -9.65
CA ILE A 161 15.59 -21.63 -8.41
C ILE A 161 16.34 -22.94 -8.70
N LYS A 162 16.01 -23.60 -9.82
CA LYS A 162 16.75 -24.77 -10.33
C LYS A 162 18.18 -24.43 -10.72
N ALA A 163 18.42 -23.28 -11.35
CA ALA A 163 19.76 -22.80 -11.68
C ALA A 163 20.61 -22.48 -10.43
N SER A 164 19.98 -22.09 -9.31
CA SER A 164 20.61 -21.98 -7.98
C SER A 164 20.85 -23.34 -7.30
N GLY A 165 20.59 -24.46 -7.99
CA GLY A 165 20.83 -25.81 -7.49
C GLY A 165 19.76 -26.35 -6.54
N ARG A 166 18.56 -25.74 -6.49
CA ARG A 166 17.47 -26.14 -5.57
C ARG A 166 16.13 -26.34 -6.27
N ALA A 167 15.15 -26.81 -5.50
CA ALA A 167 13.85 -27.18 -6.01
C ALA A 167 12.71 -26.32 -5.44
N VAL A 168 11.61 -26.32 -6.17
CA VAL A 168 10.34 -25.72 -5.75
C VAL A 168 9.41 -26.86 -5.34
N ILE A 169 8.78 -26.73 -4.18
CA ILE A 169 7.79 -27.67 -3.67
C ILE A 169 6.41 -27.03 -3.83
N LEU A 170 5.52 -27.71 -4.54
CA LEU A 170 4.14 -27.26 -4.70
C LEU A 170 3.33 -27.65 -3.47
N THR A 171 2.53 -26.71 -2.99
CA THR A 171 1.68 -26.85 -1.79
C THR A 171 0.26 -26.42 -2.14
N ALA A 172 -0.74 -26.97 -1.43
CA ALA A 172 -2.17 -26.73 -1.70
C ALA A 172 -2.70 -25.47 -1.00
#